data_AF-A0A4Y2KQD9-F1
#
_entry.id   AF-A0A4Y2KQD9-F1
#
_cell.length_a   1.000
_cell.length_b   1.000
_cell.length_c   1.000
_cell.angle_alpha   90.00
_cell.angle_beta   90.00
_cell.angle_gamma   90.00
#
_symmetry.space_group_name_H-M   'P 1'
#
loop_
_entity.id
_entity.type
_entity.pdbx_description
1 polymer ?
#
loop_
_entity_poly.entity_id
_entity_poly.type
_entity_poly.pdbx_seq_one_letter_code
_entity_poly.pdbx_strand_id
1 'polypeptide(L)'
;MQTSPSEKFFKSGKSTNEFVLRLGQNEYEDINILISNADSNSRIPQLNPFTLQSFIKDKINRHTTTQNMKFTRQGKIILTTQDPVCAAQLLNLETVVNIPVSTNVIWENITSRFLLYDIPTKVSLLEVAEELTRNNEIEIVEMRRFVKQNNTLEASPVLVTMLGTRLPGYMKIWFANKKIRSFKKLTGTSVYKMLQLHASLKGLREDTSLSFMW
;
A
#
# COMPACT_ATOMS: atom_id res chain seq x y z
N MET A 1 -28.41 -17.78 4.65
CA MET A 1 -27.48 -18.05 3.53
C MET A 1 -26.14 -17.44 3.90
N GLN A 2 -25.11 -18.26 4.03
CA GLN A 2 -23.76 -17.85 4.42
C GLN A 2 -23.07 -17.30 3.16
N THR A 3 -22.89 -15.98 3.06
CA THR A 3 -22.16 -15.38 1.94
C THR A 3 -20.70 -15.82 2.01
N SER A 4 -20.20 -16.34 0.90
CA SER A 4 -18.81 -16.81 0.79
C SER A 4 -17.83 -15.68 1.15
N PRO A 5 -16.74 -15.95 1.87
CA PRO A 5 -15.78 -14.92 2.29
C PRO A 5 -15.11 -14.19 1.11
N SER A 6 -15.17 -14.75 -0.11
CA SER A 6 -14.61 -14.18 -1.34
C SER A 6 -15.36 -12.96 -1.88
N GLU A 7 -16.60 -12.69 -1.48
CA GLU A 7 -17.34 -11.51 -1.98
C GLU A 7 -16.94 -10.19 -1.31
N LYS A 8 -16.28 -10.26 -0.14
CA LYS A 8 -15.94 -9.08 0.67
C LYS A 8 -14.59 -8.48 0.35
N PHE A 9 -13.72 -9.25 -0.32
CA PHE A 9 -12.36 -8.84 -0.61
C PHE A 9 -12.00 -9.19 -2.04
N PHE A 10 -11.44 -8.23 -2.75
CA PHE A 10 -10.84 -8.42 -4.05
C PHE A 10 -9.37 -8.05 -3.95
N LYS A 11 -8.52 -8.88 -4.56
CA LYS A 11 -7.11 -8.60 -4.74
C LYS A 11 -6.76 -8.93 -6.17
N SER A 12 -6.05 -8.03 -6.83
CA SER A 12 -5.55 -8.28 -8.18
C SER A 12 -4.60 -9.47 -8.18
N GLY A 13 -4.65 -10.27 -9.24
CA GLY A 13 -3.72 -11.39 -9.46
C GLY A 13 -2.31 -10.96 -9.88
N LYS A 14 -2.08 -9.65 -10.07
CA LYS A 14 -0.79 -9.11 -10.51
C LYS A 14 0.28 -9.24 -9.43
N SER A 15 1.50 -9.50 -9.86
CA SER A 15 2.65 -9.55 -8.96
C SER A 15 3.09 -8.14 -8.51
N THR A 16 3.85 -8.05 -7.42
CA THR A 16 4.45 -6.77 -6.98
C THR A 16 5.30 -6.15 -8.08
N ASN A 17 6.08 -6.95 -8.81
CA ASN A 17 6.89 -6.47 -9.93
C ASN A 17 6.05 -5.88 -11.06
N GLU A 18 4.93 -6.53 -11.40
CA GLU A 18 4.03 -6.00 -12.43
C GLU A 18 3.42 -4.65 -12.01
N PHE A 19 3.04 -4.49 -10.74
CA PHE A 19 2.57 -3.21 -10.22
C PHE A 19 3.66 -2.14 -10.28
N VAL A 20 4.87 -2.47 -9.85
CA VAL A 20 6.01 -1.55 -9.90
C VAL A 20 6.26 -1.10 -11.32
N LEU A 21 6.34 -2.01 -12.30
CA LEU A 21 6.59 -1.66 -13.70
C LEU A 21 5.48 -0.80 -14.31
N ARG A 22 4.23 -0.96 -13.87
CA ARG A 22 3.09 -0.11 -14.30
C ARG A 22 3.10 1.29 -13.67
N LEU A 23 3.94 1.55 -12.67
CA LEU A 23 4.07 2.90 -12.10
C LEU A 23 4.55 3.91 -13.13
N GLY A 24 5.34 3.50 -14.14
CA GLY A 24 5.80 4.40 -15.20
C GLY A 24 4.68 5.11 -15.99
N GLN A 25 3.44 4.64 -15.86
CA GLN A 25 2.24 5.22 -16.48
C GLN A 25 1.45 6.14 -15.53
N ASN A 26 1.86 6.25 -14.27
CA ASN A 26 1.16 6.97 -13.21
C ASN A 26 2.06 8.01 -12.55
N GLU A 27 1.45 8.97 -11.84
CA GLU A 27 2.19 9.88 -10.97
C GLU A 27 2.48 9.20 -9.61
N TYR A 28 3.75 9.17 -9.24
CA TYR A 28 4.28 8.72 -7.95
C TYR A 28 5.48 9.59 -7.57
N GLU A 29 5.82 9.65 -6.28
CA GLU A 29 6.98 10.41 -5.80
C GLU A 29 8.25 9.57 -5.94
N ASP A 30 8.42 8.59 -5.04
CA ASP A 30 9.55 7.68 -5.03
C ASP A 30 9.08 6.25 -4.74
N ILE A 31 9.80 5.27 -5.29
CA ILE A 31 9.61 3.86 -4.99
C ILE A 31 10.60 3.46 -3.91
N ASN A 32 10.06 3.09 -2.75
CA ASN A 32 10.86 2.61 -1.63
C ASN A 32 10.81 1.09 -1.57
N ILE A 33 11.97 0.46 -1.74
CA ILE A 33 12.16 -0.98 -1.59
C ILE A 33 12.72 -1.27 -0.21
N LEU A 34 12.05 -2.14 0.51
CA LEU A 34 12.48 -2.70 1.77
C LEU A 34 13.19 -4.03 1.52
N ILE A 35 14.43 -4.14 1.97
CA ILE A 35 15.20 -5.38 1.96
C ILE A 35 15.39 -5.81 3.42
N SER A 36 14.90 -6.99 3.74
CA SER A 36 15.06 -7.66 5.02
C SER A 36 15.87 -8.94 4.86
N ASN A 37 16.39 -9.47 5.96
CA ASN A 37 16.88 -10.83 5.96
C ASN A 37 15.73 -11.80 5.60
N ALA A 38 16.02 -12.89 4.89
CA ALA A 38 15.02 -13.91 4.59
C ALA A 38 14.48 -14.57 5.88
N ASP A 39 15.34 -14.73 6.90
CA ASP A 39 14.92 -15.08 8.25
C ASP A 39 14.49 -13.81 9.01
N SER A 40 13.22 -13.76 9.39
CA SER A 40 12.60 -12.63 10.08
C SER A 40 13.22 -12.34 11.45
N ASN A 41 13.88 -13.32 12.09
CA ASN A 41 14.56 -13.16 13.36
C ASN A 41 16.01 -12.68 13.21
N SER A 42 16.55 -12.74 12.00
CA SER A 42 17.91 -12.37 11.69
C SER A 42 18.00 -10.94 11.15
N ARG A 43 19.16 -10.31 11.33
CA ARG A 43 19.44 -8.97 10.80
C ARG A 43 20.44 -9.08 9.67
N ILE A 44 20.37 -8.15 8.72
CA ILE A 44 21.47 -7.97 7.79
C ILE A 44 22.62 -7.35 8.60
N PRO A 45 23.84 -7.92 8.56
CA PRO A 45 24.99 -7.37 9.26
C PRO A 45 25.16 -5.90 8.91
N GLN A 46 25.47 -5.09 9.91
CA GLN A 46 25.77 -3.67 9.71
C GLN A 46 27.15 -3.53 9.08
N LEU A 47 27.20 -3.76 7.78
CA LEU A 47 28.35 -3.48 6.95
C LEU A 47 28.48 -1.98 6.72
N ASN A 48 29.67 -1.55 6.31
CA ASN A 48 29.88 -0.18 5.85
C ASN A 48 28.82 0.15 4.75
N PRO A 49 28.02 1.23 4.92
CA PRO A 49 26.96 1.58 3.98
C PRO A 49 27.44 1.75 2.55
N PHE A 50 28.65 2.29 2.32
CA PHE A 50 29.21 2.49 0.99
C PHE A 50 29.53 1.16 0.31
N THR A 51 30.12 0.22 1.04
CA THR A 51 30.44 -1.12 0.54
C THR A 51 29.17 -1.88 0.19
N LEU A 52 28.18 -1.85 1.09
CA LEU A 52 26.90 -2.50 0.86
C LEU A 52 26.15 -1.89 -0.33
N GLN A 53 26.20 -0.57 -0.46
CA GLN A 53 25.65 0.12 -1.61
C GLN A 53 26.35 -0.32 -2.90
N SER A 54 27.68 -0.40 -2.94
CA SER A 54 28.42 -0.89 -4.12
C SER A 54 27.98 -2.30 -4.50
N PHE A 55 27.92 -3.24 -3.55
CA PHE A 55 27.49 -4.61 -3.82
C PHE A 55 26.09 -4.70 -4.42
N ILE A 56 25.15 -3.91 -3.91
CA ILE A 56 23.79 -3.89 -4.44
C ILE A 56 23.77 -3.25 -5.82
N LYS A 57 24.51 -2.15 -6.03
CA LYS A 57 24.62 -1.47 -7.32
C LYS A 57 25.24 -2.36 -8.39
N ASP A 58 26.21 -3.19 -8.05
CA ASP A 58 26.84 -4.14 -8.97
C ASP A 58 25.87 -5.23 -9.47
N LYS A 59 24.79 -5.50 -8.74
CA LYS A 59 23.73 -6.44 -9.13
C LYS A 59 22.65 -5.80 -10.01
N ILE A 60 22.72 -4.50 -10.28
CA ILE A 60 21.64 -3.73 -10.91
C ILE A 60 22.19 -2.91 -12.08
N ASN A 61 21.59 -3.09 -13.26
CA ASN A 61 22.04 -2.44 -14.48
C ASN A 61 21.79 -0.92 -14.50
N ARG A 62 20.83 -0.42 -13.71
CA ARG A 62 20.41 1.00 -13.63
C ARG A 62 20.67 1.63 -12.27
N HIS A 63 21.83 1.32 -11.68
CA HIS A 63 22.19 1.71 -10.32
C HIS A 63 22.39 3.23 -10.11
N THR A 64 22.58 4.00 -11.19
CA THR A 64 22.69 5.47 -11.14
C THR A 64 21.39 6.15 -10.73
N THR A 65 20.25 5.45 -10.82
CA THR A 65 18.93 5.97 -10.45
C THR A 65 18.52 5.64 -9.02
N THR A 66 19.38 4.96 -8.25
CA THR A 66 19.20 4.77 -6.82
C THR A 66 19.64 6.04 -6.09
N GLN A 67 18.68 6.75 -5.51
CA GLN A 67 18.93 8.06 -4.90
C GLN A 67 19.45 7.95 -3.47
N ASN A 68 18.94 6.99 -2.71
CA ASN A 68 19.22 6.90 -1.29
C ASN A 68 19.18 5.47 -0.75
N MET A 69 19.94 5.23 0.30
CA MET A 69 19.97 3.99 1.06
C MET A 69 19.98 4.30 2.55
N LYS A 70 19.07 3.68 3.30
CA LYS A 70 18.91 3.89 4.75
C LYS A 70 18.79 2.57 5.49
N PHE A 71 19.36 2.51 6.68
CA PHE A 71 19.11 1.41 7.61
C PHE A 71 17.98 1.77 8.57
N THR A 72 17.05 0.84 8.74
CA THR A 72 16.03 0.92 9.78
C THR A 72 16.61 0.47 11.12
N ARG A 73 15.99 0.90 12.22
CA ARG A 73 16.35 0.42 13.58
C ARG A 73 16.20 -1.10 13.74
N GLN A 74 15.42 -1.73 12.87
CA GLN A 74 15.20 -3.18 12.85
C GLN A 74 16.28 -3.94 12.07
N GLY A 75 17.30 -3.26 11.52
CA GLY A 75 18.34 -3.91 10.71
C GLY A 75 17.91 -4.27 9.29
N LYS A 76 16.85 -3.63 8.79
CA LYS A 76 16.40 -3.69 7.38
C LYS A 76 16.97 -2.53 6.59
N ILE A 77 17.13 -2.70 5.28
CA ILE A 77 17.61 -1.67 4.36
C ILE A 77 16.40 -1.11 3.61
N ILE A 78 16.35 0.21 3.45
CA ILE A 78 15.41 0.89 2.56
C ILE A 78 16.24 1.51 1.44
N LEU A 79 15.88 1.20 0.19
CA LEU A 79 16.42 1.82 -1.00
C LEU A 79 15.34 2.63 -1.69
N THR A 80 15.70 3.85 -2.08
CA THR A 80 14.80 4.79 -2.74
C THR A 80 15.23 4.96 -4.19
N THR A 81 14.30 4.77 -5.12
CA THR A 81 14.51 5.01 -6.55
C THR A 81 13.26 5.59 -7.21
N GLN A 82 13.44 6.41 -8.23
CA GLN A 82 12.37 6.90 -9.08
C GLN A 82 12.20 6.10 -10.37
N ASP A 83 13.05 5.07 -10.58
CA ASP A 83 12.97 4.24 -11.78
C ASP A 83 12.26 2.91 -11.47
N PRO A 84 11.07 2.66 -12.06
CA PRO A 84 10.34 1.40 -11.91
C PRO A 84 11.15 0.17 -12.30
N VAL A 85 12.01 0.28 -13.31
CA VAL A 85 12.83 -0.85 -13.77
C VAL A 85 13.89 -1.18 -12.72
N CYS A 86 14.54 -0.16 -12.16
CA CYS A 86 15.49 -0.31 -11.06
C CYS A 86 14.81 -0.93 -9.82
N ALA A 87 13.60 -0.45 -9.47
CA ALA A 87 12.80 -1.00 -8.39
C ALA A 87 12.42 -2.48 -8.59
N ALA A 88 12.03 -2.87 -9.81
CA ALA A 88 11.73 -4.27 -10.12
C ALA A 88 12.98 -5.17 -10.05
N GLN A 89 14.14 -4.67 -10.47
CA GLN A 89 15.41 -5.38 -10.30
C GLN A 89 15.77 -5.56 -8.82
N LEU A 90 15.58 -4.51 -8.01
CA LEU A 90 15.76 -4.56 -6.56
C LEU A 90 14.84 -5.58 -5.89
N LEU A 91 13.60 -5.72 -6.37
CA LEU A 91 12.66 -6.72 -5.86
C LEU A 91 13.06 -8.16 -6.18
N ASN A 92 13.85 -8.38 -7.23
CA ASN A 92 14.34 -9.72 -7.58
C ASN A 92 15.67 -10.07 -6.89
N LEU A 93 16.17 -9.25 -5.97
CA LEU A 93 17.35 -9.58 -5.19
C LEU A 93 17.07 -10.75 -4.25
N GLU A 94 17.79 -11.86 -4.46
CA GLU A 94 17.72 -13.04 -3.59
C GLU A 94 18.76 -13.00 -2.47
N THR A 95 19.91 -12.37 -2.73
CA THR A 95 21.01 -12.31 -1.77
C THR A 95 21.66 -10.93 -1.73
N VAL A 96 22.14 -10.56 -0.54
CA VAL A 96 22.97 -9.37 -0.31
C VAL A 96 24.16 -9.81 0.52
N VAL A 97 25.37 -9.68 -0.03
CA VAL A 97 26.62 -10.12 0.63
C VAL A 97 26.54 -11.58 1.10
N ASN A 98 26.10 -12.47 0.20
CA ASN A 98 25.88 -13.90 0.44
C ASN A 98 24.86 -14.25 1.54
N ILE A 99 24.05 -13.28 1.99
CA ILE A 99 22.97 -13.51 2.94
C ILE A 99 21.66 -13.52 2.16
N PRO A 100 20.83 -14.57 2.29
CA PRO A 100 19.50 -14.60 1.70
C PRO A 100 18.65 -13.44 2.23
N VAL A 101 18.00 -12.72 1.32
CA VAL A 101 17.14 -11.58 1.65
C VAL A 101 15.72 -11.78 1.15
N SER A 102 14.80 -11.06 1.80
CA SER A 102 13.44 -10.87 1.36
C SER A 102 13.24 -9.41 0.98
N THR A 103 12.57 -9.17 -0.14
CA THR A 103 12.36 -7.83 -0.70
C THR A 103 10.87 -7.52 -0.73
N ASN A 104 10.51 -6.25 -0.52
CA ASN A 104 9.13 -5.80 -0.64
C ASN A 104 9.09 -4.31 -0.98
N VAL A 105 7.96 -3.83 -1.48
CA VAL A 105 7.70 -2.40 -1.68
C VAL A 105 7.03 -1.83 -0.44
N ILE A 106 7.37 -0.59 -0.10
CA ILE A 106 6.57 0.22 0.81
C ILE A 106 5.36 0.76 0.03
N TRP A 107 4.25 0.02 0.11
CA TRP A 107 3.04 0.28 -0.68
C TRP A 107 2.44 1.66 -0.46
N GLU A 108 2.60 2.24 0.73
CA GLU A 108 2.12 3.58 1.06
C GLU A 108 2.68 4.68 0.14
N ASN A 109 3.85 4.48 -0.47
CA ASN A 109 4.49 5.45 -1.35
C ASN A 109 3.99 5.38 -2.80
N ILE A 110 3.36 4.26 -3.18
CA ILE A 110 3.00 3.98 -4.57
C ILE A 110 1.51 3.62 -4.73
N THR A 111 0.71 3.72 -3.66
CA THR A 111 -0.72 3.46 -3.69
C THR A 111 -1.52 4.53 -2.98
N SER A 112 -2.74 4.73 -3.44
CA SER A 112 -3.73 5.61 -2.82
C SER A 112 -4.97 4.83 -2.48
N ARG A 113 -5.67 5.27 -1.43
CA ARG A 113 -6.94 4.67 -1.01
C ARG A 113 -8.07 5.68 -1.02
N PHE A 114 -9.25 5.22 -1.41
CA PHE A 114 -10.48 6.02 -1.38
C PHE A 114 -11.70 5.16 -1.08
N LEU A 115 -12.77 5.79 -0.60
CA LEU A 115 -14.04 5.13 -0.35
C LEU A 115 -15.03 5.38 -1.49
N LEU A 116 -15.61 4.30 -1.99
CA LEU A 116 -16.82 4.34 -2.82
C LEU A 116 -18.02 3.99 -1.96
N TYR A 117 -19.05 4.83 -2.04
CA TYR A 117 -20.31 4.63 -1.35
C TYR A 117 -21.37 4.10 -2.31
N ASP A 118 -22.42 3.51 -1.73
CA ASP A 118 -23.61 3.04 -2.43
C ASP A 118 -23.28 2.03 -3.53
N ILE A 119 -22.35 1.11 -3.25
CA ILE A 119 -22.07 -0.03 -4.13
C ILE A 119 -23.01 -1.17 -3.76
N PRO A 120 -23.88 -1.64 -4.68
CA PRO A 120 -24.78 -2.73 -4.38
C PRO A 120 -24.03 -3.96 -3.88
N THR A 121 -24.60 -4.64 -2.88
CA THR A 121 -24.01 -5.84 -2.28
C THR A 121 -24.07 -7.05 -3.21
N LYS A 122 -25.00 -7.03 -4.17
CA LYS A 122 -25.17 -8.05 -5.23
C LYS A 122 -24.10 -7.98 -6.32
N VAL A 123 -23.46 -6.81 -6.51
CA VAL A 123 -22.41 -6.61 -7.52
C VAL A 123 -21.08 -7.11 -6.97
N SER A 124 -20.37 -7.93 -7.73
CA SER A 124 -19.08 -8.47 -7.31
C SER A 124 -18.00 -7.39 -7.26
N LEU A 125 -17.03 -7.50 -6.35
CA LEU A 125 -15.90 -6.55 -6.32
C LEU A 125 -15.01 -6.66 -7.56
N LEU A 126 -14.97 -7.82 -8.22
CA LEU A 126 -14.27 -8.01 -9.49
C LEU A 126 -14.89 -7.12 -10.58
N GLU A 127 -16.22 -7.16 -10.73
CA GLU A 127 -16.94 -6.34 -11.70
C GLU A 127 -16.71 -4.84 -11.45
N VAL A 128 -16.75 -4.40 -10.18
CA VAL A 128 -16.44 -3.02 -9.82
C VAL A 128 -14.98 -2.67 -10.16
N ALA A 129 -14.02 -3.57 -9.93
CA ALA A 129 -12.63 -3.33 -10.25
C ALA A 129 -12.41 -3.18 -11.76
N GLU A 130 -12.97 -4.08 -12.57
CA GLU A 130 -12.88 -4.04 -14.04
C GLU A 130 -13.48 -2.76 -14.61
N GLU A 131 -14.63 -2.35 -14.07
CA GLU A 131 -15.30 -1.13 -14.49
C GLU A 131 -14.47 0.12 -14.15
N LEU A 132 -13.98 0.21 -12.91
CA LEU A 132 -13.15 1.34 -12.49
C LEU A 132 -11.89 1.45 -13.34
N THR A 133 -11.22 0.33 -13.59
CA THR A 133 -10.03 0.29 -14.45
C THR A 133 -10.34 0.73 -15.86
N ARG A 134 -11.43 0.24 -16.46
CA ARG A 134 -11.79 0.57 -17.85
C ARG A 134 -12.21 2.02 -18.04
N ASN A 135 -12.97 2.58 -17.09
CA ASN A 135 -13.58 3.90 -17.23
C ASN A 135 -12.70 5.06 -16.75
N ASN A 136 -11.72 4.78 -15.88
CA ASN A 136 -10.90 5.82 -15.24
C ASN A 136 -9.40 5.64 -15.52
N GLU A 137 -9.01 4.62 -16.28
CA GLU A 137 -7.61 4.30 -16.59
C GLU A 137 -6.75 4.10 -15.33
N ILE A 138 -7.36 3.61 -14.24
CA ILE A 138 -6.68 3.34 -12.97
C ILE A 138 -6.39 1.85 -12.79
N GLU A 139 -5.30 1.56 -12.11
CA GLU A 139 -4.90 0.20 -11.78
C GLU A 139 -5.33 -0.13 -10.34
N ILE A 140 -6.21 -1.14 -10.18
CA ILE A 140 -6.73 -1.55 -8.87
C ILE A 140 -5.82 -2.62 -8.26
N VAL A 141 -5.32 -2.36 -7.05
CA VAL A 141 -4.47 -3.29 -6.30
C VAL A 141 -5.34 -4.25 -5.47
N GLU A 142 -6.25 -3.69 -4.69
CA GLU A 142 -7.17 -4.44 -3.84
C GLU A 142 -8.43 -3.61 -3.54
N MET A 143 -9.51 -4.30 -3.18
CA MET A 143 -10.73 -3.68 -2.70
C MET A 143 -11.26 -4.45 -1.49
N ARG A 144 -11.86 -3.73 -0.54
CA ARG A 144 -12.50 -4.31 0.64
C ARG A 144 -13.88 -3.71 0.84
N ARG A 145 -14.89 -4.57 0.85
CA ARG A 145 -16.28 -4.21 1.14
C ARG A 145 -16.52 -4.20 2.64
N PHE A 146 -17.07 -3.12 3.17
CA PHE A 146 -17.47 -3.04 4.57
C PHE A 146 -18.94 -3.46 4.71
N VAL A 147 -19.17 -4.66 5.23
CA VAL A 147 -20.52 -5.16 5.52
C VAL A 147 -20.74 -5.09 7.04
N LYS A 148 -21.76 -4.35 7.47
CA LYS A 148 -22.17 -4.32 8.88
C LYS A 148 -22.97 -5.59 9.19
N GLN A 149 -22.71 -6.24 10.33
CA GLN A 149 -23.24 -7.59 10.63
C GLN A 149 -24.77 -7.71 10.71
N ASN A 150 -25.53 -6.61 10.72
CA ASN A 150 -27.00 -6.61 10.73
C ASN A 150 -27.62 -5.67 9.69
N ASN A 151 -26.90 -5.37 8.60
CA ASN A 151 -27.40 -4.46 7.58
C ASN A 151 -28.26 -5.22 6.56
N THR A 152 -29.54 -4.86 6.48
CA THR A 152 -30.43 -5.17 5.34
C THR A 152 -30.15 -4.27 4.13
N LEU A 153 -29.17 -3.35 4.22
CA LEU A 153 -28.85 -2.41 3.15
C LEU A 153 -28.42 -3.15 1.88
N GLU A 154 -29.10 -2.82 0.79
CA GLU A 154 -28.79 -3.32 -0.56
C GLU A 154 -27.45 -2.78 -1.10
N ALA A 155 -26.82 -1.82 -0.39
CA ALA A 155 -25.55 -1.23 -0.75
C ALA A 155 -24.60 -1.10 0.46
N SER A 156 -23.30 -1.09 0.18
CA SER A 156 -22.24 -1.04 1.18
C SER A 156 -21.06 -0.19 0.70
N PRO A 157 -20.36 0.52 1.59
CA PRO A 157 -19.14 1.21 1.20
C PRO A 157 -18.00 0.22 0.92
N VAL A 158 -17.13 0.60 -0.03
CA VAL A 158 -15.99 -0.19 -0.48
C VAL A 158 -14.73 0.67 -0.39
N LEU A 159 -13.72 0.19 0.33
CA LEU A 159 -12.37 0.74 0.28
C LEU A 159 -11.68 0.23 -0.97
N VAL A 160 -11.20 1.15 -1.79
CA VAL A 160 -10.44 0.84 -3.00
C VAL A 160 -9.00 1.29 -2.77
N THR A 161 -8.06 0.40 -3.06
CA THR A 161 -6.63 0.71 -3.14
C THR A 161 -6.23 0.69 -4.61
N MET A 162 -5.80 1.84 -5.13
CA MET A 162 -5.29 2.00 -6.49
C MET A 162 -3.77 2.22 -6.49
N LEU A 163 -3.13 1.87 -7.60
CA LEU A 163 -1.75 2.24 -7.88
C LEU A 163 -1.66 3.76 -8.16
N GLY A 164 -0.57 4.40 -7.73
CA GLY A 164 -0.34 5.84 -7.86
C GLY A 164 -0.73 6.64 -6.62
N THR A 165 -0.15 7.84 -6.48
CA THR A 165 -0.37 8.72 -5.30
C THR A 165 -1.41 9.81 -5.54
N ARG A 166 -1.77 10.06 -6.80
CA ARG A 166 -2.74 11.08 -7.17
C ARG A 166 -4.13 10.48 -7.34
N LEU A 167 -5.03 10.86 -6.43
CA LEU A 167 -6.45 10.52 -6.52
C LEU A 167 -7.15 11.47 -7.50
N PRO A 168 -7.90 10.96 -8.50
CA PRO A 168 -8.75 11.81 -9.33
C PRO A 168 -9.88 12.39 -8.47
N GLY A 169 -10.24 13.67 -8.65
CA GLY A 169 -11.29 14.29 -7.83
C GLY A 169 -12.67 13.65 -7.99
N TYR A 170 -12.91 13.02 -9.14
CA TYR A 170 -14.13 12.29 -9.50
C TYR A 170 -13.75 10.99 -10.19
N MET A 171 -14.56 9.96 -10.00
CA MET A 171 -14.46 8.71 -10.76
C MET A 171 -15.78 8.39 -11.42
N LYS A 172 -15.71 7.93 -12.66
CA LYS A 172 -16.82 7.36 -13.40
C LYS A 172 -17.05 5.93 -12.93
N ILE A 173 -18.24 5.67 -12.42
CA ILE A 173 -18.73 4.34 -12.07
C ILE A 173 -20.17 4.22 -12.57
N TRP A 174 -20.42 3.17 -13.34
CA TRP A 174 -21.57 3.02 -14.22
C TRP A 174 -21.76 4.25 -15.09
N PHE A 175 -22.91 4.89 -14.96
CA PHE A 175 -23.32 6.06 -15.72
C PHE A 175 -23.11 7.37 -14.94
N ALA A 176 -22.48 7.34 -13.77
CA ALA A 176 -22.35 8.49 -12.88
C ALA A 176 -20.88 8.85 -12.57
N ASN A 177 -20.61 10.15 -12.53
CA ASN A 177 -19.38 10.68 -11.95
C ASN A 177 -19.57 10.84 -10.45
N LYS A 178 -18.93 9.98 -9.65
CA LYS A 178 -18.96 10.06 -8.19
C LYS A 178 -17.75 10.83 -7.68
N LYS A 179 -17.99 11.80 -6.81
CA LYS A 179 -16.93 12.45 -6.04
C LYS A 179 -16.34 11.44 -5.07
N ILE A 180 -15.04 11.19 -5.16
CA ILE A 180 -14.38 10.26 -4.26
C ILE A 180 -13.88 11.00 -3.02
N ARG A 181 -13.90 10.31 -1.88
CA ARG A 181 -13.29 10.80 -0.64
C ARG A 181 -11.99 10.05 -0.43
N SER A 182 -10.90 10.79 -0.33
CA SER A 182 -9.60 10.22 0.00
C SER A 182 -9.69 9.53 1.37
N PHE A 183 -9.18 8.32 1.44
CA PHE A 183 -9.06 7.58 2.68
C PHE A 183 -7.65 7.78 3.21
N LYS A 184 -7.47 8.74 4.12
CA LYS A 184 -6.20 8.91 4.81
C LYS A 184 -6.05 7.79 5.84
N LYS A 185 -5.06 6.92 5.65
CA LYS A 185 -4.58 6.03 6.73
C LYS A 185 -4.10 6.96 7.84
N LEU A 186 -4.77 6.95 9.00
CA LEU A 186 -4.31 7.71 10.15
C LEU A 186 -2.94 7.14 10.53
N THR A 187 -1.86 7.87 10.27
CA THR A 187 -0.56 7.56 10.86
C THR A 187 -0.67 7.81 12.37
N GLY A 188 0.16 7.16 13.19
CA GLY A 188 0.02 7.15 14.66
C GLY A 188 -0.19 8.54 15.30
N THR A 189 0.37 9.58 14.69
CA THR A 189 0.19 10.99 15.09
C THR A 189 -1.25 11.50 14.92
N SER A 190 -1.95 11.10 13.85
CA SER A 190 -3.34 11.46 13.60
C SER A 190 -4.33 10.65 14.45
N VAL A 191 -3.99 9.42 14.82
CA VAL A 191 -4.77 8.63 15.80
C VAL A 191 -4.70 9.28 17.18
N TYR A 192 -3.51 9.71 17.61
CA TYR A 192 -3.31 10.43 18.87
C TYR A 192 -4.09 11.74 18.93
N LYS A 193 -4.10 12.50 17.81
CA LYS A 193 -4.88 13.75 17.70
C LYS A 193 -6.39 13.51 17.77
N MET A 194 -6.89 12.41 17.21
CA MET A 194 -8.31 12.06 17.30
C MET A 194 -8.70 11.57 18.69
N LEU A 195 -7.83 10.81 19.37
CA LEU A 195 -8.02 10.39 20.77
C LEU A 195 -8.03 11.60 21.72
N GLN A 196 -7.13 12.56 21.52
CA GLN A 196 -7.11 13.83 22.26
C GLN A 196 -8.39 14.65 22.02
N LEU A 197 -8.87 14.73 20.77
CA LEU A 197 -10.12 15.42 20.44
C LEU A 197 -11.35 14.72 21.07
N HIS A 198 -11.38 13.39 21.08
CA HIS A 198 -12.47 12.60 21.65
C HIS A 198 -12.46 12.61 23.18
N ALA A 199 -11.28 12.62 23.81
CA ALA A 199 -11.12 12.79 25.26
C ALA A 199 -11.53 14.21 25.71
N SER A 200 -11.17 15.23 24.92
CA SER A 200 -11.57 16.63 25.15
C SER A 200 -13.08 16.84 24.98
N LEU A 201 -13.71 16.23 23.98
CA LEU A 201 -15.17 16.27 23.79
C LEU A 201 -15.95 15.48 24.86
N LYS A 202 -15.31 14.53 25.55
CA LYS A 202 -15.92 13.71 26.62
C LYS A 202 -15.53 14.14 28.04
N GLY A 203 -14.67 15.15 28.20
CA GLY A 203 -14.23 15.62 29.51
C GLY A 203 -13.50 14.57 30.36
N LEU A 204 -12.88 13.56 29.74
CA LEU A 204 -12.18 12.47 30.44
C LEU A 204 -10.70 12.83 30.63
N ARG A 205 -10.26 12.84 31.90
CA ARG A 205 -8.89 13.12 32.33
C ARG A 205 -7.95 11.96 31.92
N GLU A 206 -6.71 12.29 31.57
CA GLU A 206 -5.71 11.53 30.79
C GLU A 206 -5.24 10.13 31.27
N ASP A 207 -5.88 9.48 32.24
CA ASP A 207 -5.43 8.16 32.69
C ASP A 207 -6.32 7.04 32.15
N THR A 208 -5.97 6.51 30.97
CA THR A 208 -6.20 5.09 30.66
C THR A 208 -5.38 4.65 29.46
N SER A 209 -4.33 3.87 29.73
CA SER A 209 -3.61 3.08 28.75
C SER A 209 -4.57 2.09 28.06
N LEU A 210 -5.00 2.40 26.84
CA LEU A 210 -5.69 1.44 25.98
C LEU A 210 -4.75 0.99 24.88
N SER A 211 -4.18 -0.21 25.07
CA SER A 211 -3.51 -0.94 24.02
C SER A 211 -4.51 -1.27 22.92
N PHE A 212 -4.19 -0.92 21.68
CA PHE A 212 -4.81 -1.57 20.52
C PHE A 212 -3.72 -1.97 19.53
N MET A 213 -3.55 -3.29 19.42
CA MET A 213 -2.93 -3.95 18.27
C MET A 213 -3.84 -3.80 17.04
N TRP A 214 -3.18 -3.67 15.89
CA TRP A 214 -3.65 -3.67 14.49
C TRP A 214 -3.97 -2.31 13.86
#